data_AF-A0A7C6ITK0-F1
#
_entry.id   AF-A0A7C6ITK0-F1
#
_cell.length_a   1.000
_cell.length_b   1.000
_cell.length_c   1.000
_cell.angle_alpha   90.00
_cell.angle_beta   90.00
_cell.angle_gamma   90.00
#
_symmetry.space_group_name_H-M   'P 1'
#
loop_
_entity.id
_entity.type
_entity.pdbx_description
1 polymer ?
#
loop_
_entity_poly.entity_id
_entity_poly.type
_entity_poly.pdbx_seq_one_letter_code
_entity_poly.pdbx_strand_id
1 'polypeptide(L)'
;MTMRAIVYANGSSSIGLGHVMRTLAISNELKKRGFVVEYITDKSDDTAVRLIKSFGFNVMVKDNILDFISKTKTQAFKYDAAIVDSYDINEYELNGFYNISNKVV
;
A
#
# COMPACT_ATOMS: atom_id res chain seq x y z
N MET A 1 15.04 -14.80 -5.61
CA MET A 1 14.34 -13.54 -5.93
C MET A 1 13.80 -12.97 -4.64
N THR A 2 13.92 -11.66 -4.44
CA THR A 2 13.36 -10.99 -3.26
C THR A 2 11.88 -10.71 -3.50
N MET A 3 11.01 -11.17 -2.59
CA MET A 3 9.57 -10.97 -2.74
C MET A 3 9.20 -9.51 -2.43
N ARG A 4 8.22 -8.96 -3.15
CA ARG A 4 7.78 -7.57 -3.04
C ARG A 4 6.30 -7.49 -2.69
N ALA A 5 5.96 -6.68 -1.71
CA ALA A 5 4.58 -6.38 -1.34
C ALA A 5 4.29 -4.88 -1.48
N ILE A 6 3.11 -4.55 -1.99
CA ILE A 6 2.56 -3.20 -1.94
C ILE A 6 1.42 -3.14 -0.94
N VAL A 7 1.37 -2.09 -0.13
CA VAL A 7 0.32 -1.87 0.87
C VAL A 7 -0.45 -0.61 0.52
N TYR A 8 -1.76 -0.74 0.31
CA TYR A 8 -2.68 0.37 0.22
C TYR A 8 -3.44 0.50 1.53
N ALA A 9 -3.10 1.54 2.28
CA ALA A 9 -3.78 1.89 3.52
C ALA A 9 -3.74 3.41 3.69
N ASN A 10 -4.88 3.98 4.03
CA ASN A 10 -5.02 5.41 4.29
C ASN A 10 -5.25 5.65 5.79
N GLY A 11 -4.79 6.78 6.29
CA GLY A 11 -5.06 7.22 7.65
C GLY A 11 -4.86 8.72 7.81
N SER A 12 -5.55 9.31 8.77
CA SER A 12 -5.37 10.72 9.08
C SER A 12 -5.53 10.98 10.58
N SER A 13 -5.03 12.12 11.03
CA SER A 13 -5.26 12.63 12.38
C SER A 13 -6.74 12.91 12.68
N SER A 14 -7.56 13.17 11.66
CA SER A 14 -8.99 13.51 11.79
C SER A 14 -9.92 12.29 11.79
N ILE A 15 -9.55 11.21 11.08
CA ILE A 15 -10.39 10.01 10.91
C ILE A 15 -9.84 8.85 11.76
N GLY A 16 -8.52 8.78 11.90
CA GLY A 16 -7.81 7.74 12.64
C GLY A 16 -6.70 7.07 11.83
N LEU A 17 -5.83 6.36 12.54
CA LEU A 17 -4.64 5.68 11.99
C LEU A 17 -4.78 4.15 12.00
N GLY A 18 -5.99 3.62 12.18
CA GLY A 18 -6.24 2.18 12.38
C GLY A 18 -5.72 1.30 11.24
N HIS A 19 -6.05 1.62 9.99
CA HIS A 19 -5.58 0.87 8.82
C HIS A 19 -4.05 0.92 8.69
N VAL A 20 -3.46 2.10 8.89
CA VAL A 20 -1.99 2.27 8.88
C VAL A 20 -1.33 1.43 9.97
N MET A 21 -1.82 1.49 11.21
CA MET A 21 -1.23 0.75 12.34
C MET A 21 -1.31 -0.78 12.16
N ARG A 22 -2.47 -1.30 11.72
CA ARG A 22 -2.62 -2.75 11.49
C ARG A 22 -1.76 -3.23 10.34
N THR A 23 -1.74 -2.49 9.23
CA THR A 23 -0.88 -2.86 8.10
C THR A 23 0.60 -2.72 8.45
N LEU A 24 1.01 -1.75 9.29
CA LEU A 24 2.40 -1.66 9.79
C LEU A 24 2.82 -2.89 10.58
N ALA A 25 1.93 -3.46 11.39
CA ALA A 25 2.21 -4.71 12.09
C ALA A 25 2.49 -5.86 11.11
N ILE A 26 1.66 -5.98 10.05
CA ILE A 26 1.85 -6.98 8.99
C ILE A 26 3.14 -6.73 8.22
N SER A 27 3.40 -5.49 7.80
CA SER A 27 4.58 -5.09 7.03
C SER A 27 5.88 -5.35 7.78
N ASN A 28 5.91 -5.10 9.09
CA ASN A 28 7.08 -5.42 9.92
C ASN A 28 7.37 -6.92 9.93
N GLU A 29 6.34 -7.76 10.00
CA GLU A 29 6.50 -9.21 9.94
C GLU A 29 6.95 -9.69 8.56
N LEU A 30 6.40 -9.12 7.48
CA LEU A 30 6.84 -9.40 6.11
C LEU A 30 8.32 -9.03 5.89
N LYS A 31 8.74 -7.86 6.39
CA LYS A 31 10.13 -7.41 6.30
C LYS A 31 11.09 -8.38 6.98
N LYS A 32 10.74 -8.92 8.15
CA LYS A 32 11.53 -9.96 8.85
C LYS A 32 11.66 -11.25 8.03
N ARG A 33 10.69 -11.54 7.17
CA ARG A 33 10.68 -12.68 6.25
C ARG A 33 11.37 -12.41 4.91
N GLY A 34 12.01 -11.24 4.77
CA GLY A 34 12.77 -10.87 3.57
C GLY A 34 11.95 -10.21 2.47
N PHE A 35 10.71 -9.79 2.74
CA PHE A 35 9.94 -9.01 1.77
C PHE A 35 10.43 -7.57 1.72
N VAL A 36 10.46 -7.00 0.51
CA VAL A 36 10.50 -5.56 0.30
C VAL A 36 9.05 -5.05 0.31
N VAL A 37 8.74 -4.15 1.25
CA VAL A 37 7.38 -3.62 1.42
C VAL A 37 7.35 -2.14 1.09
N GLU A 38 6.43 -1.74 0.22
CA GLU A 38 6.21 -0.36 -0.20
C GLU A 38 4.77 0.04 0.10
N TYR A 39 4.56 1.23 0.65
CA TYR A 39 3.23 1.77 0.89
C TYR A 39 2.80 2.70 -0.25
N ILE A 40 1.51 2.72 -0.51
CA ILE A 40 0.87 3.72 -1.35
C ILE A 40 -0.38 4.26 -0.67
N THR A 41 -0.57 5.58 -0.78
CA THR A 41 -1.69 6.29 -0.17
C THR A 41 -2.09 7.45 -1.05
N ASP A 42 -3.40 7.72 -1.10
CA ASP A 42 -3.98 8.86 -1.80
C ASP A 42 -4.90 9.72 -0.93
N LYS A 43 -5.18 9.26 0.30
CA LYS A 43 -6.06 9.94 1.25
C LYS A 43 -5.44 10.08 2.65
N SER A 44 -4.12 9.93 2.78
CA SER A 44 -3.44 10.14 4.06
C SER A 44 -2.97 11.57 4.27
N ASP A 45 -3.00 12.01 5.53
CA ASP A 45 -2.33 13.24 5.94
C ASP A 45 -0.84 13.02 6.28
N ASP A 46 -0.17 14.12 6.58
CA ASP A 46 1.24 14.13 7.00
C ASP A 46 1.51 13.24 8.22
N THR A 47 0.54 13.08 9.12
CA THR A 47 0.70 12.28 10.35
C THR A 47 0.86 10.81 9.99
N ALA A 48 -0.04 10.28 9.16
CA ALA A 48 0.04 8.90 8.68
C ALA A 48 1.31 8.65 7.85
N VAL A 49 1.65 9.56 6.95
CA VAL A 49 2.85 9.45 6.09
C VAL A 49 4.13 9.43 6.93
N ARG A 50 4.25 10.32 7.92
CA ARG A 50 5.41 10.34 8.84
C ARG A 50 5.48 9.09 9.69
N LEU A 51 4.34 8.59 10.17
CA LEU A 51 4.27 7.35 10.92
C LEU A 51 4.82 6.19 10.09
N ILE A 52 4.35 5.98 8.86
CA ILE A 52 4.84 4.91 7.98
C ILE A 52 6.35 5.01 7.77
N LYS A 53 6.85 6.22 7.48
CA LYS A 53 8.29 6.47 7.30
C LYS A 53 9.11 6.22 8.56
N SER A 54 8.58 6.51 9.75
CA SER A 54 9.27 6.27 11.03
C SER A 54 9.52 4.79 11.32
N PHE A 55 8.70 3.90 10.74
CA PHE A 55 8.93 2.44 10.75
C PHE A 55 9.91 1.96 9.67
N GLY A 56 10.48 2.89 8.89
CA GLY A 56 11.47 2.59 7.86
C GLY A 56 10.88 1.98 6.59
N PHE A 57 9.63 2.33 6.26
CA PHE A 57 8.99 1.96 4.99
C PHE A 57 8.97 3.14 4.02
N ASN A 58 9.12 2.84 2.73
CA ASN A 58 8.88 3.80 1.66
C ASN A 58 7.38 3.99 1.47
N VAL A 59 6.96 5.24 1.23
CA VAL A 59 5.55 5.57 0.99
C VAL A 59 5.43 6.46 -0.25
N MET A 60 4.58 6.04 -1.18
CA MET A 60 4.19 6.80 -2.36
C MET A 60 2.88 7.51 -2.06
N VAL A 61 2.95 8.84 -1.96
CA VAL A 61 1.75 9.68 -1.89
C VAL A 61 1.33 10.01 -3.32
N LYS A 62 0.05 9.77 -3.65
CA LYS A 62 -0.53 10.04 -4.96
C LYS A 62 -1.79 10.88 -4.80
N ASP A 63 -2.12 11.68 -5.81
CA ASP A 63 -3.39 12.41 -5.80
C ASP A 63 -4.57 11.47 -6.06
N ASN A 64 -4.33 10.39 -6.81
CA ASN A 64 -5.32 9.38 -7.17
C ASN A 64 -4.65 8.01 -7.33
N ILE A 65 -5.17 6.99 -6.65
CA ILE A 65 -4.66 5.61 -6.75
C ILE A 65 -4.84 5.00 -8.15
N LEU A 66 -5.93 5.34 -8.86
CA LEU A 66 -6.22 4.81 -10.20
C LEU A 66 -5.18 5.26 -11.24
N ASP A 67 -4.66 6.47 -11.11
CA ASP A 67 -3.60 6.99 -11.96
C ASP A 67 -2.30 6.19 -11.81
N PHE A 68 -1.99 5.77 -10.57
CA PHE A 68 -0.84 4.91 -10.31
C PHE A 68 -1.05 3.52 -10.91
N ILE A 69 -2.21 2.91 -10.66
CA ILE A 69 -2.54 1.56 -11.14
C ILE A 69 -2.50 1.51 -12.68
N SER A 70 -3.14 2.46 -13.34
CA SER A 70 -3.26 2.51 -14.81
C SER A 70 -1.89 2.66 -15.48
N LYS A 71 -1.03 3.54 -14.94
CA LYS A 71 0.35 3.71 -15.45
C LYS A 71 1.20 2.45 -15.23
N THR A 72 1.02 1.79 -14.09
CA THR A 72 1.81 0.59 -13.71
C THR A 72 1.41 -0.65 -14.50
N LYS A 73 0.18 -0.74 -15.02
CA LYS A 73 -0.29 -1.86 -15.87
C LYS A 73 0.60 -2.14 -17.08
N THR A 74 1.35 -1.14 -17.53
CA THR A 74 2.24 -1.24 -18.70
C THR A 74 3.66 -1.70 -18.37
N GLN A 75 4.02 -1.82 -17.08
CA GLN A 75 5.36 -2.19 -16.65
C GLN A 75 5.46 -3.67 -16.27
N ALA A 76 6.55 -4.32 -16.68
CA ALA A 76 6.85 -5.74 -16.45
C ALA A 76 7.13 -6.12 -14.97
N PHE A 77 6.87 -5.22 -14.01
CA PHE A 77 7.12 -5.43 -12.59
C PHE A 77 5.80 -5.60 -11.84
N LYS A 78 5.51 -6.85 -11.48
CA LYS A 78 4.34 -7.22 -10.68
C LYS A 78 4.79 -7.48 -9.25
N TYR A 79 4.10 -6.89 -8.27
CA TYR A 79 4.30 -7.24 -6.86
C TYR A 79 3.87 -8.68 -6.61
N ASP A 80 4.50 -9.37 -5.67
CA ASP A 80 4.07 -10.71 -5.28
C ASP A 80 2.75 -10.67 -4.50
N ALA A 81 2.54 -9.61 -3.72
CA ALA A 81 1.31 -9.38 -2.99
C ALA A 81 0.92 -7.89 -2.96
N ALA A 82 -0.38 -7.62 -3.00
CA ALA A 82 -0.97 -6.36 -2.57
C ALA A 82 -1.78 -6.60 -1.30
N ILE A 83 -1.61 -5.75 -0.29
CA ILE A 83 -2.44 -5.72 0.92
C ILE A 83 -3.29 -4.46 0.85
N VAL A 84 -4.60 -4.62 0.87
CA VAL A 84 -5.54 -3.51 0.71
C VAL A 84 -6.42 -3.40 1.95
N ASP A 85 -6.19 -2.38 2.78
CA ASP A 85 -7.01 -2.09 3.97
C ASP A 85 -7.63 -0.69 3.86
N SER A 86 -8.82 -0.63 3.28
CA SER A 86 -9.59 0.60 3.08
C SER A 86 -11.09 0.31 3.06
N TYR A 87 -11.88 1.15 3.74
CA TYR A 87 -13.35 1.13 3.60
C TYR A 87 -13.83 1.80 2.31
N ASP A 88 -13.05 2.76 1.80
CA ASP A 88 -13.43 3.62 0.66
C ASP A 88 -12.78 3.16 -0.64
N ILE A 89 -12.70 1.85 -0.85
CA ILE A 89 -12.22 1.26 -2.10
C ILE A 89 -13.37 0.59 -2.85
N ASN A 90 -13.54 0.94 -4.12
CA ASN A 90 -14.54 0.31 -4.99
C ASN A 90 -13.94 -0.88 -5.77
N GLU A 91 -14.81 -1.65 -6.43
CA GLU A 91 -14.42 -2.83 -7.19
C GLU A 91 -13.44 -2.51 -8.34
N TYR A 92 -13.59 -1.36 -8.99
CA TYR A 92 -12.71 -0.95 -10.09
C TYR A 92 -11.29 -0.65 -9.58
N GLU A 93 -11.18 0.06 -8.46
CA GLU A 93 -9.90 0.32 -7.77
C GLU A 93 -9.26 -0.98 -7.30
N LEU A 94 -10.03 -1.88 -6.68
CA LEU A 94 -9.55 -3.18 -6.21
C LEU A 94 -9.05 -4.06 -7.36
N ASN A 95 -9.79 -4.13 -8.48
CA ASN A 95 -9.38 -4.81 -9.71
C ASN A 95 -8.06 -4.26 -10.27
N GLY A 96 -7.79 -2.99 -10.03
CA GLY A 96 -6.51 -2.37 -10.28
C GLY A 96 -5.33 -3.06 -9.59
N PHE A 97 -5.47 -3.42 -8.31
CA PHE A 97 -4.43 -4.10 -7.56
C PHE A 97 -4.11 -5.50 -8.10
N TYR A 98 -5.10 -6.22 -8.64
CA TYR A 98 -4.86 -7.51 -9.31
C TYR A 98 -4.03 -7.39 -10.60
N ASN A 99 -4.05 -6.22 -11.25
CA ASN A 99 -3.21 -5.98 -12.43
C ASN A 99 -1.73 -5.81 -12.05
N ILE A 100 -1.46 -5.24 -10.87
CA ILE A 100 -0.09 -4.92 -10.42
C ILE A 100 0.45 -5.90 -9.38
N SER A 101 -0.34 -6.90 -8.95
CA SER A 101 0.09 -7.89 -7.96
C SER A 101 -0.40 -9.31 -8.26
N ASN A 102 0.40 -10.32 -7.92
CA ASN A 102 0.06 -11.73 -8.15
C ASN A 102 -1.06 -12.21 -7.22
N LYS A 103 -1.19 -11.58 -6.05
CA LYS A 103 -2.23 -11.87 -5.07
C LYS A 103 -2.65 -10.57 -4.41
N VAL A 104 -3.95 -10.37 -4.27
CA VAL A 104 -4.52 -9.31 -3.41
C VAL A 104 -5.04 -9.98 -2.13
N VAL A 105 -4.73 -9.36 -0.99
CA VAL A 105 -5.15 -9.77 0.36
C VAL A 105 -5.96 -8.64 0.98
#